data_AF-A0A2D3WCC1-F1
#
_entry.id   AF-A0A2D3WCC1-F1
#
_cell.length_a   1.000
_cell.length_b   1.000
_cell.length_c   1.000
_cell.angle_alpha   90.00
_cell.angle_beta   90.00
_cell.angle_gamma   90.00
#
_symmetry.space_group_name_H-M   'P 1'
#
loop_
_entity.id
_entity.type
_entity.pdbx_description
1 polymer ?
#
loop_
_entity_poly.entity_id
_entity_poly.type
_entity_poly.pdbx_seq_one_letter_code
_entity_poly.pdbx_strand_id
1 'polypeptide(L)'
;MLSTKELFLTLLRFPSITPDEAGSFAFIRGYLDDFEAIEVSIESTKNLFLFKKFGEGEHLCFAGHVDVVPPGEGWKSDPFEPLIEGENIYARGAQDMKSG
;
A
#
# COMPACT_ATOMS: atom_id res chain seq x y z
N MET A 1 0.47 -14.04 -10.60
CA MET A 1 0.11 -12.67 -10.15
C MET A 1 -1.11 -12.78 -9.26
N LEU A 2 -1.17 -12.00 -8.18
CA LEU A 2 -2.37 -11.95 -7.33
C LEU A 2 -3.51 -11.28 -8.12
N SER A 3 -4.75 -11.63 -7.82
CA SER A 3 -5.89 -10.81 -8.25
C SER A 3 -5.84 -9.44 -7.56
N THR A 4 -6.49 -8.42 -8.14
CA THR A 4 -6.58 -7.09 -7.52
C THR A 4 -7.13 -7.15 -6.09
N LYS A 5 -8.12 -8.01 -5.85
CA LYS A 5 -8.69 -8.21 -4.51
C LYS A 5 -7.68 -8.83 -3.55
N GLU A 6 -6.95 -9.86 -3.96
CA GLU A 6 -5.92 -10.48 -3.12
C GLU A 6 -4.79 -9.51 -2.80
N LEU A 7 -4.30 -8.77 -3.81
CA LEU A 7 -3.29 -7.72 -3.63
C LEU A 7 -3.76 -6.67 -2.61
N PHE A 8 -4.98 -6.17 -2.76
CA PHE A 8 -5.57 -5.19 -1.85
C PHE A 8 -5.67 -5.73 -0.42
N LEU A 9 -6.20 -6.95 -0.23
CA LEU A 9 -6.29 -7.58 1.09
C LEU A 9 -4.92 -7.83 1.71
N THR A 10 -3.89 -8.13 0.91
CA THR A 10 -2.51 -8.24 1.40
C THR A 10 -1.97 -6.89 1.86
N LEU A 11 -2.16 -5.82 1.09
CA LEU A 11 -1.68 -4.48 1.45
C LEU A 11 -2.31 -3.98 2.76
N LEU A 12 -3.58 -4.29 3.01
CA LEU A 12 -4.28 -3.90 4.23
C LEU A 12 -3.73 -4.58 5.50
N ARG A 13 -3.03 -5.72 5.35
CA ARG A 13 -2.43 -6.43 6.48
C ARG A 13 -1.16 -5.81 7.03
N PHE A 14 -0.56 -4.84 6.32
CA PHE A 14 0.59 -4.11 6.84
C PHE A 14 0.12 -3.05 7.86
N PRO A 15 0.54 -3.12 9.13
CA PRO A 15 0.23 -2.10 10.14
C PRO A 15 1.14 -0.88 9.98
N SER A 16 1.12 -0.27 8.79
CA SER A 16 1.97 0.82 8.35
C SER A 16 1.56 2.16 8.98
N ILE A 17 1.62 2.27 10.30
CA ILE A 17 1.24 3.51 10.99
C ILE A 17 2.31 4.58 10.74
N THR A 18 1.89 5.78 10.32
CA THR A 18 2.80 6.90 10.00
C THR A 18 3.91 7.07 11.05
N PRO A 19 5.20 7.16 10.65
CA PRO A 19 5.74 7.16 9.29
C PRO A 19 6.22 5.77 8.79
N ASP A 20 5.89 4.69 9.48
CA ASP A 20 6.40 3.36 9.19
C ASP A 20 5.66 2.70 8.02
N GLU A 21 6.41 2.18 7.06
CA GLU A 21 5.87 1.40 5.92
C GLU A 21 5.63 -0.08 6.29
N ALA A 22 6.08 -0.54 7.46
CA ALA A 22 5.82 -1.86 8.03
C ALA A 22 6.13 -3.05 7.09
N GLY A 23 7.15 -2.91 6.23
CA GLY A 23 7.56 -3.92 5.25
C GLY A 23 6.75 -3.95 3.96
N SER A 24 5.76 -3.05 3.80
CA SER A 24 4.97 -2.94 2.57
C SER A 24 5.81 -2.60 1.34
N PHE A 25 6.89 -1.81 1.48
CA PHE A 25 7.78 -1.50 0.35
C PHE A 25 8.50 -2.73 -0.17
N ALA A 26 8.96 -3.61 0.73
CA ALA A 26 9.60 -4.86 0.34
C ALA A 26 8.62 -5.76 -0.43
N PHE A 27 7.37 -5.83 0.01
CA PHE A 27 6.32 -6.55 -0.69
C PHE A 27 6.01 -5.94 -2.07
N ILE A 28 5.83 -4.62 -2.17
CA ILE A 28 5.53 -3.93 -3.43
C ILE A 28 6.68 -4.12 -4.43
N ARG A 29 7.95 -4.00 -3.99
CA ARG A 29 9.13 -4.26 -4.84
C ARG A 29 9.17 -5.70 -5.36
N GLY A 30 8.80 -6.67 -4.54
CA GLY A 30 8.70 -8.06 -4.97
C GLY A 30 7.52 -8.33 -5.92
N TYR A 31 6.43 -7.57 -5.78
CA TYR A 31 5.26 -7.69 -6.64
C TYR A 31 5.45 -7.05 -8.02
N LEU A 32 6.20 -5.94 -8.08
CA LEU A 32 6.59 -5.21 -9.29
C LEU A 32 8.09 -5.40 -9.57
N ASP A 33 8.54 -6.65 -9.57
CA ASP A 33 9.96 -7.02 -9.65
C ASP A 33 10.64 -6.65 -10.99
N ASP A 34 9.83 -6.37 -12.00
CA ASP A 34 10.23 -5.94 -13.33
C ASP A 34 10.29 -4.41 -13.50
N PHE A 35 10.08 -3.65 -12.41
CA PHE A 35 10.26 -2.20 -12.33
C PHE A 35 11.59 -1.86 -11.64
N GLU A 36 12.20 -0.75 -12.04
CA GLU A 36 13.32 -0.16 -11.32
C GLU A 36 12.81 0.52 -10.04
N ALA A 37 13.36 0.13 -8.89
CA ALA A 37 13.02 0.69 -7.60
C ALA A 37 14.05 1.73 -7.16
N ILE A 38 13.57 2.94 -6.85
CA ILE A 38 14.38 4.04 -6.31
C ILE A 38 13.80 4.40 -4.94
N GLU A 39 14.59 4.21 -3.89
CA GLU A 39 14.19 4.58 -2.53
C GLU A 39 14.83 5.91 -2.13
N VAL A 40 14.02 6.81 -1.58
CA VAL A 40 14.47 8.13 -1.10
C VAL A 40 13.93 8.34 0.30
N SER A 41 14.82 8.38 1.29
CA SER A 41 14.44 8.68 2.68
C SER A 41 14.73 10.15 2.98
N ILE A 42 13.74 10.87 3.49
CA ILE A 42 13.87 12.25 3.98
C ILE A 42 13.44 12.27 5.44
N GLU A 43 14.37 12.61 6.33
CA GLU A 43 14.18 12.51 7.77
C GLU A 43 13.70 11.10 8.18
N SER A 44 12.53 11.00 8.83
CA SER A 44 11.92 9.73 9.24
C SER A 44 11.03 9.10 8.18
N THR A 45 10.79 9.77 7.05
CA THR A 45 9.86 9.31 6.02
C THR A 45 10.60 8.61 4.89
N LYS A 46 10.17 7.38 4.58
CA LYS A 46 10.68 6.61 3.44
C LYS A 46 9.75 6.80 2.25
N ASN A 47 10.33 6.94 1.06
CA ASN A 47 9.61 7.03 -0.21
C ASN A 47 10.13 5.94 -1.16
N LEU A 48 9.23 5.35 -1.93
CA LEU A 48 9.53 4.36 -2.95
C LEU A 48 8.99 4.85 -4.29
N PHE A 49 9.87 4.99 -5.28
CA PHE A 49 9.51 5.27 -6.67
C PHE A 49 9.75 4.01 -7.50
N LEU A 50 8.75 3.60 -8.27
CA LEU A 50 8.81 2.45 -9.16
C LEU A 50 8.69 2.93 -10.59
N PHE A 51 9.74 2.68 -11.38
CA PHE A 51 9.86 3.19 -12.73
C PHE A 51 9.97 2.06 -13.74
N LYS A 52 9.22 2.17 -14.83
CA LYS A 52 9.38 1.31 -16.00
C LYS A 52 9.11 2.08 -17.27
N LYS A 53 10.04 2.01 -18.22
CA LYS A 53 9.88 2.59 -19.54
C LYS A 53 9.15 1.60 -20.45
N PHE A 54 7.95 1.97 -20.90
CA PHE A 54 7.16 1.20 -21.86
C PHE A 54 7.30 1.71 -23.31
N GLY A 55 7.82 2.93 -23.50
CA GLY A 55 8.00 3.57 -24.80
C GLY A 55 8.56 4.98 -24.65
N GLU A 56 8.59 5.73 -25.75
CA GLU A 56 8.86 7.17 -25.76
C GLU A 56 7.54 7.95 -25.62
N GLY A 57 7.57 9.18 -25.08
CA GLY A 57 6.41 10.07 -25.01
C GLY A 57 6.09 10.55 -23.59
N GLU A 58 4.81 10.79 -23.32
CA GLU A 58 4.33 11.28 -22.01
C GLU A 58 4.47 10.22 -20.91
N HIS A 59 4.67 10.70 -19.68
CA HIS A 59 4.75 9.84 -18.50
C HIS A 59 3.41 9.80 -17.76
N LEU A 60 2.98 8.60 -17.38
CA LEU A 60 1.88 8.40 -16.42
C LEU A 60 2.49 8.04 -15.06
N CYS A 61 2.06 8.76 -14.00
CA CYS A 61 2.51 8.52 -12.64
C CYS A 61 1.30 8.31 -11.72
N PHE A 62 1.31 7.20 -10.99
CA PHE A 62 0.42 6.98 -9.85
C PHE A 62 1.18 7.38 -8.59
N ALA A 63 0.59 8.26 -7.79
CA ALA A 63 1.16 8.72 -6.53
C ALA A 63 0.16 8.46 -5.41
N GLY A 64 0.68 8.01 -4.26
CA GLY A 64 -0.10 7.72 -3.07
C GLY A 64 0.79 7.46 -1.88
N HIS A 65 0.18 7.01 -0.79
CA HIS A 65 0.89 6.69 0.45
C HIS A 65 0.49 5.31 0.98
N VAL A 66 1.45 4.62 1.60
CA VAL A 66 1.22 3.30 2.21
C VAL A 66 0.93 3.40 3.69
N ASP A 67 1.36 4.49 4.32
CA ASP A 67 1.15 4.71 5.73
C ASP A 67 -0.32 5.06 6.00
N VAL A 68 -0.73 4.84 7.24
CA VAL A 68 -2.09 5.04 7.68
C VAL A 68 -2.09 5.69 9.06
N VAL A 69 -3.15 6.44 9.37
CA VAL A 69 -3.33 6.97 10.71
C VAL A 69 -3.55 5.84 11.73
N PRO A 70 -3.19 6.03 13.02
CA PRO A 70 -3.48 5.05 14.06
C PRO A 70 -4.94 4.58 14.04
N PRO A 71 -5.22 3.28 14.21
CA PRO A 71 -6.58 2.83 14.40
C PRO A 71 -7.09 3.40 15.74
N GLY A 72 -8.22 4.09 15.71
CA GLY A 72 -8.94 4.46 16.93
C GLY A 72 -9.64 3.26 17.56
N GLU A 73 -10.54 3.52 18.50
CA GLU A 73 -11.33 2.49 19.16
C GLU A 73 -12.59 2.10 18.36
N GLY A 74 -13.31 1.06 18.80
CA GLY A 74 -14.63 0.70 18.28
C GLY A 74 -14.64 -0.24 17.06
N TRP A 75 -13.49 -0.81 16.70
CA TRP A 75 -13.43 -1.83 15.65
C TRP A 75 -14.09 -3.14 16.09
N LYS A 76 -14.81 -3.77 15.17
CA LYS A 76 -15.40 -5.12 15.39
C LYS A 76 -14.39 -6.25 15.25
N SER A 77 -13.27 -5.99 14.57
CA SER A 77 -12.17 -6.93 14.30
C SER A 77 -10.85 -6.19 14.44
N ASP A 78 -9.73 -6.91 14.33
CA ASP A 78 -8.42 -6.24 14.22
C ASP A 78 -8.43 -5.30 12.99
N PRO A 79 -8.04 -4.01 13.14
CA PRO A 79 -8.02 -3.04 12.05
C PRO A 79 -7.10 -3.42 10.89
N PHE A 80 -6.11 -4.30 11.11
CA PHE A 80 -5.18 -4.79 10.10
C PHE A 80 -5.47 -6.23 9.66
N GLU A 81 -6.55 -6.85 10.13
CA GLU A 81 -7.09 -8.07 9.54
C GLU A 81 -8.38 -7.74 8.78
N PRO A 82 -8.33 -7.66 7.44
CA PRO A 82 -9.49 -7.26 6.65
C PRO A 82 -10.72 -8.14 6.88
N LEU A 83 -11.79 -7.52 7.38
CA LEU A 83 -13.09 -8.16 7.54
C LEU A 83 -13.95 -7.90 6.31
N ILE A 84 -14.45 -8.96 5.68
CA ILE A 84 -15.36 -8.86 4.54
C ILE A 84 -16.78 -9.12 5.04
N GLU A 85 -17.65 -8.11 5.02
CA GLU A 85 -19.09 -8.24 5.31
C GLU A 85 -19.89 -7.83 4.07
N GLY A 86 -20.48 -8.81 3.38
CA GLY A 86 -21.18 -8.56 2.11
C GLY A 86 -20.22 -8.05 1.03
N GLU A 87 -20.52 -6.87 0.49
CA GLU A 87 -19.71 -6.22 -0.56
C GLU A 87 -18.64 -5.27 0.02
N ASN A 88 -18.61 -5.10 1.33
CA ASN A 88 -17.72 -4.16 1.99
C ASN A 88 -16.49 -4.86 2.59
N ILE A 89 -15.35 -4.16 2.55
CA ILE A 89 -14.11 -4.56 3.20
C ILE A 89 -13.80 -3.53 4.29
N TYR A 90 -13.66 -3.99 5.53
CA TYR A 90 -13.37 -3.17 6.70
C TYR A 90 -11.94 -3.44 7.16
N ALA A 91 -11.07 -2.44 7.00
CA ALA A 91 -9.70 -2.43 7.50
C ALA A 91 -9.18 -0.98 7.52
N ARG A 92 -8.18 -0.70 8.36
CA ARG A 92 -7.44 0.57 8.32
C ARG A 92 -6.67 0.64 7.00
N GLY A 93 -6.86 1.74 6.28
CA GLY A 93 -6.27 1.96 4.96
C GLY A 93 -7.13 1.49 3.79
N ALA A 94 -8.31 0.88 4.05
CA ALA A 94 -9.17 0.35 3.00
C ALA A 94 -9.70 1.42 2.03
N GLN A 95 -9.96 2.64 2.52
CA GLN A 95 -10.35 3.76 1.67
C GLN A 95 -9.18 4.72 1.43
N ASP A 96 -8.37 4.96 2.46
CA ASP A 96 -7.32 5.99 2.47
C ASP A 96 -5.94 5.38 2.79
N MET A 97 -5.12 5.06 1.79
CA MET A 97 -5.48 5.00 0.37
C MET A 97 -5.03 3.71 -0.33
N LYS A 98 -4.92 2.59 0.41
CA LYS A 98 -4.39 1.32 -0.11
C LYS A 98 -5.25 0.67 -1.20
N SER A 99 -6.48 1.16 -1.42
CA SER A 99 -7.35 0.74 -2.52
C SER A 99 -7.12 1.49 -3.84
N GLY A 100 -6.35 2.57 -3.80
CA GLY A 100 -6.06 3.44 -4.96
C GLY A 100 -5.11 2.81 -5.97
#